data_AF-A0A6J4E6D2-F1
#
_entry.id   AF-A0A6J4E6D2-F1
#
_cell.length_a   1.000
_cell.length_b   1.000
_cell.length_c   1.000
_cell.angle_alpha   90.00
_cell.angle_beta   90.00
_cell.angle_gamma   90.00
#
_symmetry.space_group_name_H-M   'P 1'
#
loop_
_entity.id
_entity.type
_entity.pdbx_description
1 polymer ?
#
loop_
_entity_poly.entity_id
_entity_poly.type
_entity_poly.pdbx_seq_one_letter_code
_entity_poly.pdbx_strand_id
1 'polypeptide(L)' 'MPLAPLDEQLRTTLHDASLNNQVACITLVSAAQKIDDEELCEALFRTVAILRSDAERLAALAREASRGRIRRKP' A
#
# COMPACT_ATOMS: atom_id res chain seq x y z
N MET A 1 22.06 -6.06 13.53
CA MET A 1 22.15 -4.74 14.18
C MET A 1 20.75 -4.13 14.22
N PRO A 2 20.30 -3.54 15.33
CA PRO A 2 19.00 -2.87 15.39
C PRO A 2 18.98 -1.68 14.42
N LEU A 3 17.82 -1.42 13.82
CA LEU A 3 17.60 -0.25 12.98
C LEU A 3 17.68 1.03 13.81
N ALA A 4 18.10 2.14 13.19
CA ALA A 4 17.95 3.44 13.84
C ALA A 4 16.45 3.68 14.13
N PRO A 5 16.07 4.28 15.26
CA PRO A 5 14.67 4.44 15.66
C PRO A 5 13.78 5.08 14.57
N LEU A 6 14.34 6.02 13.81
CA LEU A 6 13.66 6.68 12.69
C LEU A 6 13.42 5.73 11.50
N ASP A 7 14.38 4.86 11.19
CA ASP A 7 14.26 3.90 10.09
C ASP A 7 13.24 2.80 10.43
N GLU A 8 13.16 2.42 11.71
CA GLU A 8 12.13 1.49 12.23
C GLU A 8 10.72 2.12 12.16
N GLN A 9 10.57 3.38 12.58
CA GLN A 9 9.28 4.08 12.49
C GLN A 9 8.82 4.24 11.03
N LEU A 10 9.74 4.62 10.14
CA LEU A 10 9.45 4.75 8.71
C LEU A 10 9.07 3.40 8.10
N ARG A 11 9.81 2.32 8.42
CA ARG A 11 9.50 0.96 7.99
C ARG A 11 8.07 0.58 8.39
N THR A 12 7.72 0.75 9.66
CA THR A 12 6.39 0.41 10.19
C THR A 12 5.31 1.22 9.48
N THR A 13 5.51 2.53 9.33
CA THR A 13 4.53 3.40 8.65
C THR A 13 4.28 2.96 7.20
N LEU A 14 5.34 2.65 6.45
CA LEU A 14 5.24 2.17 5.07
C LEU A 14 4.58 0.78 4.99
N HIS A 15 4.87 -0.09 5.96
CA HIS A 15 4.27 -1.40 6.04
C HIS A 15 2.76 -1.32 6.33
N ASP A 16 2.36 -0.51 7.31
CA ASP A 16 0.96 -0.31 7.68
C ASP A 16 0.16 0.32 6.52
N ALA A 17 0.74 1.29 5.82
CA ALA A 17 0.14 1.86 4.62
C ALA A 17 -0.06 0.82 3.51
N SER A 18 0.91 -0.08 3.31
CA SER A 18 0.80 -1.19 2.36
C SER A 18 -0.35 -2.14 2.73
N LEU A 19 -0.47 -2.51 4.01
CA LEU A 19 -1.56 -3.36 4.50
C LEU A 19 -2.93 -2.69 4.35
N ASN A 20 -3.03 -1.40 4.67
CA ASN A 20 -4.27 -0.64 4.50
C ASN A 20 -4.72 -0.62 3.04
N ASN A 21 -3.80 -0.43 2.09
CA ASN A 21 -4.13 -0.52 0.66
C ASN A 21 -4.62 -1.91 0.27
N GLN A 22 -4.04 -2.99 0.81
CA GLN A 22 -4.51 -4.36 0.54
C GLN A 22 -5.92 -4.60 1.09
N VAL A 23 -6.22 -4.13 2.31
CA VAL A 23 -7.56 -4.22 2.91
C VAL A 23 -8.58 -3.42 2.08
N ALA A 24 -8.20 -2.22 1.63
CA ALA A 24 -9.04 -1.41 0.75
C ALA A 24 -9.30 -2.14 -0.58
N CYS A 25 -8.30 -2.79 -1.18
CA CYS A 25 -8.49 -3.60 -2.39
C CYS A 25 -9.54 -4.68 -2.20
N ILE A 26 -9.46 -5.45 -1.11
CA ILE A 26 -10.43 -6.53 -0.81
C ILE A 26 -11.83 -5.95 -0.66
N THR A 27 -11.96 -4.84 0.05
CA THR A 27 -13.23 -4.16 0.30
C THR A 27 -13.87 -3.65 -1.00
N LEU A 28 -13.08 -3.01 -1.87
CA LEU A 28 -13.55 -2.47 -3.14
C LEU A 28 -13.93 -3.57 -4.15
N VAL A 29 -13.18 -4.67 -4.20
CA VAL A 29 -13.56 -5.83 -5.03
C VAL A 29 -14.88 -6.43 -4.54
N SER A 30 -15.04 -6.58 -3.21
CA SER A 30 -16.29 -7.08 -2.65
C SER A 30 -17.47 -6.13 -2.91
N ALA A 31 -17.25 -4.82 -2.91
CA ALA A 31 -18.26 -3.83 -3.28
C ALA A 31 -18.64 -3.93 -4.77
N ALA A 32 -17.64 -3.98 -5.67
CA ALA A 32 -17.87 -4.09 -7.11
C ALA A 32 -18.68 -5.35 -7.47
N GLN A 33 -18.45 -6.47 -6.78
CA GLN A 33 -19.22 -7.71 -7.00
C GLN A 33 -20.70 -7.63 -6.60
N LYS A 34 -21.12 -6.58 -5.88
CA LYS A 34 -22.48 -6.41 -5.36
C LYS A 34 -23.22 -5.23 -6.01
N ILE A 35 -22.60 -4.56 -6.98
CA ILE A 35 -23.13 -3.36 -7.63
C ILE A 35 -23.57 -3.73 -9.05
N ASP A 36 -24.76 -3.31 -9.44
CA ASP A 36 -25.33 -3.54 -10.79
C ASP A 36 -24.97 -2.43 -11.80
N ASP A 37 -24.26 -1.39 -11.34
CA ASP A 37 -23.76 -0.29 -12.17
C ASP A 37 -22.38 -0.64 -12.74
N GLU A 38 -22.33 -0.90 -14.04
CA GLU A 38 -21.11 -1.29 -14.76
C GLU A 38 -20.03 -0.20 -14.73
N GLU A 39 -20.40 1.08 -14.88
CA GLU A 39 -19.45 2.19 -14.87
C GLU A 39 -18.81 2.36 -13.48
N LEU A 40 -19.61 2.22 -12.43
CA LEU A 40 -19.12 2.23 -11.05
C LEU A 40 -18.25 1.02 -10.76
N CYS A 41 -18.62 -0.18 -11.22
CA CYS A 41 -17.80 -1.39 -11.11
C CYS A 41 -16.43 -1.21 -11.77
N GLU A 42 -16.38 -0.69 -13.00
CA GLU A 42 -15.12 -0.39 -13.66
C GLU A 42 -14.28 0.63 -12.90
N ALA A 43 -14.89 1.69 -12.38
CA ALA A 43 -14.20 2.70 -11.57
C ALA A 43 -13.56 2.07 -10.34
N LEU A 44 -14.29 1.19 -9.63
CA LEU A 44 -13.78 0.45 -8.47
C LEU A 44 -12.61 -0.46 -8.86
N PHE A 45 -12.70 -1.19 -9.97
CA PHE A 45 -11.59 -2.04 -10.43
C PHE A 45 -10.35 -1.23 -10.84
N ARG A 46 -10.51 -0.06 -11.46
CA ARG A 46 -9.40 0.88 -11.73
C ARG A 46 -8.74 1.33 -10.43
N THR A 47 -9.52 1.69 -9.42
CA THR A 47 -8.99 2.06 -8.09
C THR A 47 -8.24 0.91 -7.43
N VAL A 48 -8.76 -0.33 -7.52
CA VAL A 48 -8.09 -1.53 -7.00
C VAL A 48 -6.73 -1.74 -7.66
N ALA A 49 -6.61 -1.53 -8.98
CA ALA A 49 -5.35 -1.67 -9.69
C ALA A 49 -4.28 -0.68 -9.18
N ILE A 50 -4.67 0.58 -8.95
CA ILE A 50 -3.80 1.62 -8.39
C ILE A 50 -3.36 1.23 -6.97
N LEU A 51 -4.32 0.89 -6.10
CA LEU A 51 -4.03 0.55 -4.71
C LEU A 51 -3.13 -0.70 -4.57
N ARG A 52 -3.29 -1.70 -5.45
CA ARG A 52 -2.38 -2.85 -5.50
C ARG A 52 -0.95 -2.44 -5.85
N SER A 53 -0.78 -1.63 -6.88
CA SER A 53 0.54 -1.13 -7.28
C SER A 53 1.19 -0.31 -6.17
N ASP A 54 0.41 0.56 -5.51
CA ASP A 54 0.89 1.35 -4.38
C ASP A 54 1.24 0.47 -3.18
N ALA A 55 0.44 -0.57 -2.88
CA ALA A 55 0.73 -1.50 -1.80
C ALA A 55 2.07 -2.22 -2.03
N GLU A 56 2.34 -2.70 -3.24
CA GLU A 56 3.60 -3.35 -3.61
C GLU A 56 4.79 -2.39 -3.49
N ARG A 57 4.63 -1.16 -3.96
CA ARG A 57 5.66 -0.11 -3.87
C ARG A 57 5.95 0.25 -2.42
N LEU A 58 4.94 0.45 -1.59
CA LEU A 58 5.08 0.74 -0.16
C LEU A 58 5.78 -0.40 0.58
N ALA A 59 5.43 -1.66 0.27
CA ALA A 59 6.11 -2.82 0.83
C ALA A 59 7.59 -2.90 0.41
N ALA A 60 7.91 -2.53 -0.84
CA ALA A 60 9.30 -2.45 -1.31
C ALA A 60 10.08 -1.37 -0.55
N LEU A 61 9.50 -0.18 -0.40
CA LEU A 61 10.10 0.91 0.36
C LEU A 61 10.28 0.56 1.85
N ALA A 62 9.32 -0.14 2.47
CA ALA A 62 9.47 -0.64 3.84
C ALA A 62 10.69 -1.58 3.96
N ARG A 63 10.89 -2.48 2.99
CA ARG A 63 12.09 -3.35 2.96
C ARG A 63 13.39 -2.57 2.75
N GLU A 64 13.36 -1.49 1.98
CA GLU A 64 14.52 -0.60 1.80
C GLU A 64 14.85 0.20 3.06
N ALA A 65 13.84 0.66 3.81
CA ALA A 65 13.99 1.29 5.12
C ALA A 65 14.74 0.35 6.08
N SER A 66 14.32 -0.92 6.13
CA SER A 66 14.97 -1.97 6.93
C SER A 66 16.42 -2.25 6.54
N ARG A 67 16.86 -1.82 5.36
CA ARG A 67 18.23 -1.99 4.86
C ARG A 67 19.06 -0.71 4.95
N GLY A 68 18.49 0.37 5.51
CA GLY A 68 19.13 1.69 5.57
C GLY A 68 19.38 2.32 4.18
N ARG A 69 18.59 1.92 3.16
CA ARG A 69 18.81 2.34 1.76
C ARG A 69 17.99 3.55 1.31
N ILE A 70 17.17 4.11 2.19
CA ILE A 70 16.35 5.26 1.84
C ILE A 70 17.19 6.53 1.94
N ARG A 71 17.36 7.23 0.81
CA ARG A 71 17.95 8.57 0.78
C ARG A 71 17.06 9.52 1.59
N ARG A 72 17.63 10.08 2.65
CA ARG A 72 17.00 11.13 3.46
C ARG A 72 16.97 12.42 2.63
N LYS A 73 15.87 13.19 2.72
CA LYS A 73 15.89 14.59 2.26
C LYS A 73 16.85 15.36 3.19
N PRO A 74 17.67 16.28 2.64
CA PRO A 74 18.51 17.16 3.44
C PRO A 74 17.65 18.05 4.35
#